data_AF-A0A0B1T1D3-F1
#
_entry.id   AF-A0A0B1T1D3-F1
#
_cell.length_a   1.000
_cell.length_b   1.000
_cell.length_c   1.000
_cell.angle_alpha   90.00
_cell.angle_beta   90.00
_cell.angle_gamma   90.00
#
_symmetry.space_group_name_H-M   'P 1'
#
loop_
_entity.id
_entity.type
_entity.pdbx_description
1 polymer ?
#
loop_
_entity_poly.entity_id
_entity_poly.type
_entity_poly.pdbx_seq_one_letter_code
_entity_poly.pdbx_strand_id
1 'polypeptide(L)' 'MSCSSDEQSDKECPLCMEQLEIDDLDFYPCKCEYQICRFCWHRLLTDENGLCPACRQPYPEDPVTFKVIFCCNEF' A
#
# COMPACT_ATOMS: atom_id res chain seq x y z
N MET A 1 -23.85 -27.43 -20.88
CA MET A 1 -22.65 -26.58 -20.93
C MET A 1 -22.87 -25.41 -19.99
N SER A 2 -22.15 -25.38 -18.88
CA SER A 2 -21.62 -24.17 -18.22
C SER A 2 -20.67 -24.69 -17.13
N CYS A 3 -19.38 -24.75 -17.46
CA CYS A 3 -18.32 -24.95 -16.49
C CYS A 3 -18.11 -23.57 -15.83
N SER A 4 -18.63 -23.38 -14.63
CA SER A 4 -18.29 -22.24 -13.76
C SER A 4 -16.82 -22.37 -13.40
N SER A 5 -15.96 -21.68 -14.17
CA SER A 5 -14.58 -21.41 -13.76
C SER A 5 -14.56 -20.08 -13.02
N ASP A 6 -15.23 -20.03 -11.87
CA ASP A 6 -15.13 -18.93 -10.91
C ASP A 6 -13.86 -19.16 -10.04
N GLU A 7 -12.70 -19.33 -10.68
CA GLU A 7 -11.43 -19.68 -10.02
C GLU A 7 -10.28 -18.83 -10.58
N GLN A 8 -10.52 -17.53 -10.74
CA GLN A 8 -9.45 -16.54 -10.74
C GLN A 8 -9.95 -15.46 -9.79
N SER A 9 -9.47 -15.49 -8.54
CA SER A 9 -9.79 -14.46 -7.56
C SER A 9 -9.08 -13.19 -8.01
N ASP A 10 -9.70 -12.45 -8.92
CA ASP A 10 -9.44 -11.04 -9.14
C ASP A 10 -9.61 -10.37 -7.78
N LYS A 11 -8.50 -10.18 -7.05
CA LYS A 11 -8.57 -9.48 -5.77
C LYS A 11 -8.86 -8.03 -6.11
N GLU A 12 -9.99 -7.52 -5.64
CA GLU A 12 -10.35 -6.13 -5.84
C GLU A 12 -9.96 -5.31 -4.61
N CYS A 13 -9.51 -4.08 -4.83
CA CYS A 13 -9.18 -3.16 -3.75
C CYS A 13 -10.46 -2.77 -2.99
N PRO A 14 -10.52 -2.89 -1.65
CA PRO A 14 -11.72 -2.58 -0.89
C PRO A 14 -12.07 -1.09 -0.82
N LEU A 15 -11.15 -0.20 -1.24
CA LEU A 15 -11.36 1.25 -1.24
C LEU A 15 -11.94 1.79 -2.54
N CYS A 16 -11.57 1.20 -3.68
CA CYS A 16 -11.96 1.68 -5.01
C CYS A 16 -12.65 0.62 -5.87
N MET A 17 -12.77 -0.62 -5.39
CA MET A 17 -13.30 -1.77 -6.15
C MET A 17 -12.63 -1.95 -7.52
N GLU A 18 -11.33 -1.70 -7.56
CA GLU A 18 -10.52 -1.84 -8.76
C GLU A 18 -9.71 -3.15 -8.68
N GLN A 19 -9.51 -3.83 -9.81
CA GLN A 19 -8.71 -5.05 -9.87
C GLN A 19 -7.26 -4.77 -9.44
N LEU A 20 -6.78 -5.54 -8.46
CA LEU A 20 -5.38 -5.56 -8.04
C LEU A 20 -4.59 -6.43 -9.00
N GLU A 21 -3.41 -5.97 -9.42
CA GLU A 21 -2.52 -6.78 -10.24
C GLU A 21 -1.75 -7.78 -9.36
N ILE A 22 -1.13 -8.78 -10.00
CA ILE A 22 -0.37 -9.84 -9.32
C ILE A 22 0.75 -9.26 -8.44
N ASP A 23 1.32 -8.10 -8.80
CA ASP A 23 2.31 -7.37 -7.99
C ASP A 23 1.67 -6.73 -6.74
N ASP A 24 0.43 -6.24 -6.86
CA ASP A 24 -0.31 -5.65 -5.74
C ASP A 24 -0.85 -6.71 -4.77
N LEU A 25 -0.95 -7.98 -5.20
CA LEU A 25 -1.37 -9.10 -4.37
C LEU A 25 -0.40 -9.42 -3.22
N ASP A 26 0.88 -9.08 -3.37
CA ASP A 26 1.89 -9.19 -2.31
C ASP A 26 2.19 -7.83 -1.65
N PHE A 27 1.50 -6.76 -2.08
CA PHE A 27 1.70 -5.42 -1.54
C PHE A 27 0.84 -5.18 -0.30
N TYR A 28 1.49 -5.27 0.86
CA TYR A 28 0.89 -4.96 2.16
C TYR A 28 1.57 -3.75 2.79
N PRO A 29 1.06 -2.52 2.57
CA PRO A 29 1.69 -1.33 3.11
C PRO A 29 1.63 -1.27 4.63
N CYS A 30 0.72 -2.01 5.27
CA CYS A 30 0.61 -2.10 6.72
C CYS A 30 0.71 -3.55 7.22
N LYS A 31 1.23 -3.71 8.44
CA LYS A 31 1.40 -5.00 9.12
C LYS A 31 0.09 -5.67 9.57
N CYS A 32 -1.03 -4.98 9.42
CA CYS A 32 -2.37 -5.50 9.73
C CYS A 32 -2.99 -6.32 8.60
N GLU A 33 -2.21 -6.65 7.56
CA GLU A 33 -2.66 -7.45 6.40
C GLU A 33 -3.77 -6.77 5.58
N TYR A 34 -3.95 -5.46 5.76
CA TYR A 34 -4.92 -4.69 5.00
C TYR A 34 -4.37 -4.35 3.61
N GLN A 35 -4.80 -5.13 2.62
CA GLN A 35 -4.43 -4.99 1.21
C GLN A 35 -5.25 -3.91 0.52
N ILE A 36 -4.56 -3.02 -0.19
CA ILE A 36 -5.14 -1.92 -0.98
C ILE A 36 -4.28 -1.69 -2.22
N CYS A 37 -4.85 -1.07 -3.24
CA CYS A 37 -4.08 -0.73 -4.44
C CYS A 37 -3.07 0.39 -4.16
N ARG A 38 -2.01 0.43 -4.96
CA ARG A 38 -0.93 1.42 -4.88
C ARG A 38 -1.45 2.86 -5.00
N PHE A 39 -2.49 3.10 -5.82
CA PHE A 39 -3.13 4.41 -5.95
C PHE A 39 -3.87 4.86 -4.69
N CYS A 40 -4.66 3.98 -4.06
CA CYS A 40 -5.36 4.31 -2.82
C CYS A 40 -4.37 4.54 -1.68
N TRP A 41 -3.30 3.73 -1.60
CA TRP A 41 -2.22 3.97 -0.64
C TRP A 41 -1.60 5.35 -0.83
N HIS A 42 -1.26 5.73 -2.06
CA HIS A 42 -0.67 7.05 -2.34
C HIS A 42 -1.61 8.21 -1.99
N ARG A 43 -2.91 8.05 -2.27
CA ARG A 43 -3.94 9.03 -1.87
C ARG A 43 -4.08 9.12 -0.35
N LEU A 44 -4.06 8.01 0.37
CA LEU A 44 -4.07 8.00 1.84
C LEU A 44 -2.86 8.72 2.44
N LEU A 45 -1.69 8.61 1.80
CA LEU A 45 -0.47 9.34 2.20
C LEU A 45 -0.54 10.83 1.87
N THR A 46 -1.16 11.21 0.74
CA THR A 46 -1.13 12.59 0.23
C THR A 46 -2.31 13.43 0.74
N ASP A 47 -3.52 12.89 0.69
CA ASP A 47 -4.78 13.58 0.97
C ASP A 47 -5.29 13.36 2.40
N GLU A 48 -4.90 12.25 3.06
CA GLU A 48 -5.29 11.95 4.44
C GLU A 48 -4.11 12.15 5.43
N ASN A 49 -3.88 11.21 6.35
CA ASN A 49 -2.82 11.28 7.36
C ASN A 49 -1.73 10.21 7.14
N GLY A 50 -1.76 9.49 6.02
CA GLY A 50 -0.92 8.30 5.83
C GLY A 50 -1.22 7.19 6.84
N LEU A 51 -2.47 7.12 7.31
CA LEU A 51 -2.93 6.13 8.28
C LEU A 51 -3.65 5.00 7.55
N CYS A 52 -3.45 3.77 8.03
CA CYS A 52 -4.20 2.62 7.55
C CYS A 52 -5.67 2.71 7.99
N PRO A 53 -6.66 2.51 7.11
CA PRO A 53 -8.07 2.64 7.47
C PRO A 53 -8.57 1.53 8.41
N ALA A 54 -7.92 0.37 8.43
CA ALA A 54 -8.31 -0.75 9.29
C ALA A 54 -7.75 -0.62 10.72
N CYS A 55 -6.44 -0.42 10.86
CA CYS A 55 -5.78 -0.36 12.17
C CYS A 55 -5.54 1.06 12.69
N ARG A 56 -5.77 2.08 11.87
CA ARG A 56 -5.49 3.51 12.17
C ARG A 56 -4.04 3.78 12.59
N GLN A 57 -3.11 2.90 12.21
CA GLN A 57 -1.68 3.13 12.42
C GLN A 57 -1.07 3.83 11.20
N PRO A 58 -0.06 4.70 11.40
CA PRO A 58 0.70 5.24 10.30
C PRO A 58 1.35 4.12 9.51
N TYR A 59 1.28 4.23 8.18
CA TYR A 59 2.07 3.37 7.31
C TYR A 59 3.56 3.57 7.67
N PRO A 60 4.35 2.49 7.82
CA PRO A 60 5.76 2.60 8.13
C PRO A 60 6.46 3.41 7.03
N GLU A 61 6.93 4.60 7.39
CA GLU A 61 7.51 5.62 6.52
C GLU A 61 8.99 5.35 6.14
N ASP A 62 9.51 4.15 6.33
CA ASP A 62 10.96 3.89 6.29
C ASP A 62 11.40 3.21 4.98
N PRO A 63 11.43 3.90 3.82
CA PRO A 63 12.30 3.51 2.73
C PRO A 63 13.71 3.97 3.09
N VAL A 64 14.35 3.30 4.05
CA VAL A 64 15.73 3.57 4.48
C VAL A 64 15.90 5.00 5.00
N THR A 65 16.27 5.11 6.27
CA THR A 65 17.02 6.26 6.77
C THR A 65 18.28 6.46 5.90
N PHE A 66 18.16 7.09 4.73
CA PHE A 66 19.29 7.70 4.07
C PHE A 66 19.60 8.86 5.00
N LYS A 67 20.49 8.60 5.95
CA LYS A 67 21.31 9.64 6.55
C LYS A 67 21.88 10.40 5.37
N VAL A 68 21.20 11.48 4.98
CA VAL A 68 21.87 12.60 4.37
C VAL A 68 22.93 12.94 5.40
N ILE A 69 24.15 12.48 5.15
CA ILE A 69 25.31 13.08 5.75
C ILE A 69 25.26 14.49 5.21
N PHE A 70 24.56 15.37 5.93
CA PHE A 70 24.92 16.77 5.94
C PHE A 70 26.39 16.74 6.32
N CYS A 71 27.27 16.84 5.32
CA CYS A 71 28.63 17.28 5.56
C CYS A 71 28.51 18.77 5.91
N CYS A 72 27.95 19.03 7.09
CA CYS A 72 28.20 20.24 7.84
C CYS A 72 29.65 20.06 8.32
N ASN A 73 30.59 20.50 7.49
CA ASN A 73 31.89 20.88 7.99
C ASN A 73 32.09 22.35 7.63
N GLU A 74 31.90 23.16 8.66
CA GLU A 74 32.54 24.44 8.87
C GLU A 74 34.00 24.42 8.37
N PHE A 75 34.28 25.19 7.32
CA PHE A 75 35.58 25.85 7.11
C PHE A 75 35.40 27.10 6.24
#